data_AF-A0A1G6AQ30-F1
#
_entry.id   AF-A0A1G6AQ30-F1
#
_cell.length_a   1.000
_cell.length_b   1.000
_cell.length_c   1.000
_cell.angle_alpha   90.00
_cell.angle_beta   90.00
_cell.angle_gamma   90.00
#
_symmetry.space_group_name_H-M   'P 1'
#
loop_
_entity.id
_entity.type
_entity.pdbx_description
1 polymer ?
#
loop_
_entity_poly.entity_id
_entity_poly.type
_entity_poly.pdbx_seq_one_letter_code
_entity_poly.pdbx_strand_id
1 'polypeptide(L)'
;MADENNNVDPKADKKAAKAAKKEEKKKAKEAKKAAKKNGEDVFDDEDEEGSSKIVVLFATIIIIVVWIAILALIIKADVGGFGTNVMTPILKDVPYVNKILPKSDTIDTGSVSAEEGTQYDTLEDALNRIKELEIELQDMTTTTEEYKAKIKEYKAEIARLKEFEENQKEFEELKLKFDEEVVFSENAPDIEEYKTYYESIDPTNAELIYKEVLEQQQADEDMENYVSMYSNMKASEAAEIFDTMTDNLELVAEILENMESDTSSAILGKMNADTAAKLTVLMNPQE
;
A
#
# COMPACT_ATOMS: atom_id res chain seq x y z
N MET A 1 56.52 40.10 -19.68
CA MET A 1 55.80 40.01 -20.97
C MET A 1 55.16 38.64 -21.00
N ALA A 2 53.86 38.43 -21.04
CA ALA A 2 52.70 39.31 -21.14
C ALA A 2 51.52 38.55 -20.49
N ASP A 3 50.68 39.26 -19.76
CA ASP A 3 49.33 38.81 -19.44
C ASP A 3 48.48 38.89 -20.71
N GLU A 4 47.85 37.79 -21.11
CA GLU A 4 46.86 37.79 -22.19
C GLU A 4 45.49 37.34 -21.68
N ASN A 5 44.55 38.21 -21.99
CA ASN A 5 43.22 38.40 -21.46
C ASN A 5 42.23 37.57 -22.29
N ASN A 6 41.42 36.68 -21.68
CA ASN A 6 40.34 35.99 -22.39
C ASN A 6 38.97 36.42 -21.84
N ASN A 7 38.37 37.37 -22.56
CA ASN A 7 37.08 37.99 -22.34
C ASN A 7 35.97 37.09 -22.92
N VAL A 8 35.17 36.47 -22.05
CA VAL A 8 34.00 35.65 -22.44
C VAL A 8 32.74 36.52 -22.44
N ASP A 9 32.11 36.65 -23.62
CA ASP A 9 30.97 37.56 -23.87
C ASP A 9 29.64 37.05 -23.27
N PRO A 10 29.06 37.72 -22.25
CA PRO A 10 27.85 37.29 -21.54
C PRO A 10 26.54 37.38 -22.38
N LYS A 11 26.60 37.90 -23.61
CA LYS A 11 25.43 37.93 -24.51
C LYS A 11 25.21 36.61 -25.25
N ALA A 12 26.25 35.80 -25.43
CA ALA A 12 26.15 34.50 -26.09
C ALA A 12 25.37 33.49 -25.23
N ASP A 13 25.68 33.42 -23.93
CA ASP A 13 25.05 32.50 -22.98
C ASP A 13 23.57 32.80 -22.75
N LYS A 14 23.19 34.09 -22.75
CA LYS A 14 21.79 34.51 -22.58
C LYS A 14 20.93 34.16 -23.80
N LYS A 15 21.53 34.08 -24.99
CA LYS A 15 20.87 33.66 -26.24
C LYS A 15 20.74 32.14 -26.31
N ALA A 16 21.76 31.40 -25.86
CA ALA A 16 21.72 29.94 -25.75
C ALA A 16 20.67 29.48 -24.73
N ALA A 17 20.61 30.10 -23.55
CA ALA A 17 19.61 29.77 -22.52
C ALA A 17 18.16 30.06 -22.97
N LYS A 18 17.95 31.14 -23.75
CA LYS A 18 16.62 31.44 -24.34
C LYS A 18 16.23 30.45 -25.44
N ALA A 19 17.18 29.97 -26.23
CA ALA A 19 16.94 28.95 -27.24
C ALA A 19 16.57 27.60 -26.58
N ALA A 20 17.32 27.20 -25.55
CA ALA A 20 17.05 25.99 -24.78
C ALA A 20 15.64 26.00 -24.13
N LYS A 21 15.26 27.11 -23.45
CA LYS A 21 13.90 27.25 -22.87
C LYS A 21 12.79 27.23 -23.93
N LYS A 22 13.05 27.73 -25.13
CA LYS A 22 12.06 27.72 -26.22
C LYS A 22 11.88 26.32 -26.81
N GLU A 23 12.97 25.55 -26.87
CA GLU A 23 12.96 24.17 -27.35
C GLU A 23 12.29 23.22 -26.34
N GLU A 24 12.58 23.41 -25.05
CA GLU A 24 11.95 22.67 -23.95
C GLU A 24 10.43 22.93 -23.89
N LYS A 25 9.99 24.19 -24.03
CA LYS A 25 8.56 24.52 -24.14
C LYS A 25 7.90 23.92 -25.38
N LYS A 26 8.62 23.76 -26.48
CA LYS A 26 8.08 23.16 -27.70
C LYS A 26 7.91 21.65 -27.54
N LYS A 27 8.92 20.98 -26.96
CA LYS A 27 8.86 19.55 -26.61
C LYS A 27 7.75 19.24 -25.60
N ALA A 28 7.57 20.09 -24.58
CA ALA A 28 6.47 19.95 -23.63
C ALA A 28 5.08 20.13 -24.27
N LYS A 29 4.93 21.07 -25.21
CA LYS A 29 3.67 21.25 -25.97
C LYS A 29 3.39 20.09 -26.93
N GLU A 30 4.42 19.54 -27.57
CA GLU A 30 4.29 18.38 -28.46
C GLU A 30 3.95 17.11 -27.67
N ALA A 31 4.56 16.91 -26.49
CA ALA A 31 4.23 15.83 -25.57
C ALA A 31 2.78 15.93 -25.04
N LYS A 32 2.33 17.14 -24.63
CA LYS A 32 0.93 17.36 -24.21
C LYS A 32 -0.08 17.12 -25.35
N LYS A 33 0.27 17.47 -26.59
CA LYS A 33 -0.58 17.18 -27.77
C LYS A 33 -0.62 15.69 -28.10
N ALA A 34 0.46 14.95 -27.86
CA ALA A 34 0.50 13.50 -28.03
C ALA A 34 -0.33 12.79 -26.95
N ALA A 35 -0.23 13.21 -25.68
CA ALA A 35 -1.03 12.68 -24.57
C ALA A 35 -2.55 12.91 -24.78
N LYS A 36 -2.95 14.11 -25.22
CA LYS A 36 -4.35 14.44 -25.53
C LYS A 36 -4.91 13.65 -26.72
N LYS A 37 -4.07 13.09 -27.59
CA LYS A 37 -4.47 12.25 -28.73
C LYS A 37 -4.64 10.77 -28.35
N ASN A 38 -4.07 10.35 -27.23
CA ASN A 38 -4.14 9.00 -26.69
C ASN A 38 -5.30 8.79 -25.70
N GLY A 39 -6.21 9.77 -25.55
CA GLY A 39 -7.41 9.62 -24.73
C GLY A 39 -7.16 9.60 -23.22
N GLU A 40 -6.00 10.08 -22.78
CA GLU A 40 -5.74 10.35 -21.38
C GLU A 40 -6.42 11.68 -21.04
N ASP A 41 -7.39 11.65 -20.11
CA ASP A 41 -8.05 12.85 -19.60
C ASP A 41 -7.02 13.72 -18.86
N VAL A 42 -6.34 14.58 -19.62
CA VAL A 42 -5.51 15.64 -19.07
C VAL A 42 -6.46 16.65 -18.44
N PHE A 43 -6.60 16.56 -17.12
CA PHE A 43 -7.10 17.67 -16.32
C PHE A 43 -6.23 18.90 -16.60
N ASP A 44 -6.87 19.90 -17.18
CA ASP A 44 -6.27 21.13 -17.66
C ASP A 44 -6.06 22.07 -16.47
N ASP A 45 -4.97 21.89 -15.73
CA ASP A 45 -4.43 22.98 -14.92
C ASP A 45 -3.55 23.84 -15.84
N GLU A 46 -4.22 24.68 -16.65
CA GLU A 46 -3.58 25.82 -17.27
C GLU A 46 -3.23 26.86 -16.21
N ASP A 47 -1.93 27.20 -16.18
CA ASP A 47 -1.38 28.37 -15.51
C ASP A 47 -2.10 29.66 -15.95
N GLU A 48 -3.15 30.05 -15.24
CA GLU A 48 -3.61 31.43 -15.14
C GLU A 48 -3.51 31.89 -13.68
N GLU A 49 -2.35 32.46 -13.31
CA GLU A 49 -2.02 33.04 -12.01
C GLU A 49 -2.91 34.25 -11.58
N GLY A 50 -4.03 34.51 -12.27
CA GLY A 50 -4.99 35.58 -11.93
C GLY A 50 -6.47 35.16 -11.89
N SER A 51 -6.87 34.06 -12.54
CA SER A 51 -8.28 33.65 -12.66
C SER A 51 -8.64 32.43 -11.79
N SER A 52 -7.66 31.57 -11.52
CA SER A 52 -7.86 30.29 -10.81
C SER A 52 -8.38 30.46 -9.38
N LYS A 53 -7.96 31.49 -8.63
CA LYS A 53 -8.43 31.70 -7.24
C LYS A 53 -9.92 32.07 -7.14
N ILE A 54 -10.45 32.81 -8.11
CA ILE A 54 -11.86 33.21 -8.13
C ILE A 54 -12.72 32.02 -8.53
N VAL A 55 -12.30 31.27 -9.55
CA VAL A 55 -13.00 30.05 -9.99
C VAL A 55 -13.02 29.00 -8.87
N VAL A 56 -11.89 28.80 -8.18
CA VAL A 56 -11.80 27.88 -7.04
C VAL A 56 -12.67 28.37 -5.86
N LEU A 57 -12.71 29.67 -5.57
CA LEU A 57 -13.60 30.23 -4.53
C LEU A 57 -15.09 29.97 -4.87
N PHE A 58 -15.50 30.24 -6.12
CA PHE A 58 -16.87 29.98 -6.56
C PHE A 58 -17.22 28.49 -6.54
N ALA A 59 -16.31 27.63 -7.00
CA ALA A 59 -16.48 26.18 -6.93
C ALA A 59 -16.63 25.70 -5.47
N THR A 60 -15.81 26.24 -4.56
CA THR A 60 -15.88 25.91 -3.12
C THR A 60 -17.21 26.35 -2.50
N ILE A 61 -17.70 27.54 -2.83
CA ILE A 61 -19.01 28.02 -2.37
C ILE A 61 -20.14 27.12 -2.89
N ILE A 62 -20.09 26.71 -4.16
CA ILE A 62 -21.07 25.79 -4.75
C ILE A 62 -21.07 24.45 -4.00
N ILE A 63 -19.90 23.90 -3.70
CA ILE A 63 -19.77 22.64 -2.95
C ILE A 63 -20.39 22.78 -1.55
N ILE A 64 -20.15 23.89 -0.85
CA ILE A 64 -20.75 24.17 0.46
C ILE A 64 -22.28 24.27 0.37
N VAL A 65 -22.80 24.93 -0.66
CA VAL A 65 -24.25 25.05 -0.88
C VAL A 65 -24.88 23.68 -1.13
N VAL A 66 -24.22 22.79 -1.88
CA VAL A 66 -24.69 21.41 -2.11
C VAL A 66 -24.74 20.63 -0.79
N TRP A 67 -23.71 20.76 0.05
CA TRP A 67 -23.71 20.14 1.38
C TRP A 67 -24.84 20.65 2.28
N ILE A 68 -25.08 21.96 2.30
CA ILE A 68 -26.19 22.56 3.05
C ILE A 68 -27.54 22.07 2.53
N ALA A 69 -27.69 21.89 1.21
CA ALA A 69 -28.91 21.38 0.62
C ALA A 69 -29.19 19.92 1.02
N ILE A 70 -28.16 19.06 1.02
CA ILE A 70 -28.27 17.67 1.48
C ILE A 70 -28.66 17.63 2.97
N LEU A 71 -27.99 18.44 3.80
CA LEU A 71 -28.26 18.52 5.23
C LEU A 71 -29.69 19.02 5.51
N ALA A 72 -30.17 20.02 4.76
CA ALA A 72 -31.55 20.51 4.86
C ALA A 72 -32.57 19.44 4.45
N LEU A 73 -32.27 18.60 3.45
CA LEU A 73 -33.13 17.47 3.08
C LEU A 73 -33.19 16.41 4.17
N ILE A 74 -32.06 16.09 4.81
CA ILE A 74 -31.99 15.11 5.92
C ILE A 74 -32.82 15.60 7.12
N ILE A 75 -32.70 16.89 7.49
CA ILE A 75 -33.50 17.49 8.57
C ILE A 75 -34.99 17.48 8.20
N LYS A 76 -35.33 17.95 6.98
CA LYS A 76 -36.72 18.10 6.56
C LYS A 76 -37.45 16.77 6.35
N ALA A 77 -36.76 15.75 5.85
CA ALA A 77 -37.29 14.40 5.65
C ALA A 77 -37.23 13.55 6.93
N ASP A 78 -36.68 14.11 8.03
CA ASP A 78 -36.52 13.46 9.33
C ASP A 78 -35.90 12.06 9.26
N VAL A 79 -34.81 11.92 8.49
CA VAL A 79 -34.15 10.62 8.27
C VAL A 79 -33.65 10.06 9.60
N GLY A 80 -34.26 8.98 10.07
CA GLY A 80 -33.94 8.34 11.34
C GLY A 80 -34.26 9.19 12.58
N GLY A 81 -35.13 10.20 12.48
CA GLY A 81 -35.49 11.08 13.60
C GLY A 81 -34.47 12.20 13.89
N PHE A 82 -33.53 12.45 12.98
CA PHE A 82 -32.46 13.45 13.17
C PHE A 82 -33.01 14.90 13.26
N GLY A 83 -34.02 15.25 12.46
CA GLY A 83 -34.62 16.58 12.47
C GLY A 83 -35.39 16.83 13.76
N THR A 84 -36.18 15.85 14.20
CA THR A 84 -37.04 15.95 15.39
C THR A 84 -36.26 15.81 16.71
N ASN A 85 -35.34 14.84 16.82
CA ASN A 85 -34.67 14.54 18.10
C ASN A 85 -33.39 15.35 18.33
N VAL A 86 -32.65 15.71 17.27
CA VAL A 86 -31.34 16.36 17.41
C VAL A 86 -31.45 17.84 17.07
N MET A 87 -32.11 18.19 15.97
CA MET A 87 -32.05 19.57 15.45
C MET A 87 -33.14 20.51 15.99
N THR A 88 -34.31 19.97 16.30
CA THR A 88 -35.43 20.74 16.85
C THR A 88 -35.10 21.47 18.16
N PRO A 89 -34.46 20.87 19.19
CA PRO A 89 -34.14 21.60 20.42
C PRO A 89 -33.16 22.76 20.23
N ILE A 90 -32.38 22.76 19.14
CA ILE A 90 -31.33 23.76 18.86
C ILE A 90 -31.85 24.86 17.92
N LEU A 91 -32.65 24.52 16.91
CA LEU A 91 -33.07 25.44 15.85
C LEU A 91 -34.49 25.99 15.98
N LYS A 92 -35.31 25.48 16.92
CA LYS A 92 -36.71 25.92 17.07
C LYS A 92 -36.85 27.43 17.35
N ASP A 93 -35.89 28.00 18.09
CA ASP A 93 -35.92 29.39 18.55
C ASP A 93 -35.20 30.34 17.59
N VAL A 94 -34.71 29.84 16.45
CA VAL A 94 -34.01 30.65 15.43
C VAL A 94 -35.00 31.07 14.33
N PRO A 95 -35.28 32.38 14.17
CA PRO A 95 -36.23 32.85 13.16
C PRO A 95 -35.74 32.49 11.76
N TYR A 96 -36.69 32.16 10.87
CA TYR A 96 -36.49 31.72 9.48
C TYR A 96 -35.86 30.34 9.29
N VAL A 97 -34.96 29.90 10.18
CA VAL A 97 -34.31 28.59 10.11
C VAL A 97 -35.22 27.47 10.61
N ASN A 98 -36.12 27.77 11.56
CA ASN A 98 -37.14 26.85 12.05
C ASN A 98 -38.08 26.27 10.97
N LYS A 99 -38.14 26.87 9.77
CA LYS A 99 -38.93 26.38 8.63
C LYS A 99 -38.35 25.14 7.94
N ILE A 100 -37.08 24.83 8.22
CA ILE A 100 -36.39 23.64 7.70
C ILE A 100 -36.68 22.41 8.56
N LEU A 101 -37.05 22.62 9.83
CA LEU A 101 -37.48 21.55 10.72
C LEU A 101 -38.73 20.86 10.15
N PRO A 102 -38.86 19.54 10.35
CA PRO A 102 -40.06 18.82 9.94
C PRO A 102 -41.27 19.45 10.63
N LYS A 103 -42.38 19.60 9.90
CA LYS A 103 -43.63 20.10 10.49
C LYS A 103 -44.14 19.03 11.44
N SER A 104 -43.89 19.18 12.73
CA SER A 104 -44.70 18.52 13.74
C SER A 104 -46.06 19.22 13.72
N ASP A 105 -47.13 18.46 13.52
CA ASP A 105 -48.47 18.93 13.87
C ASP A 105 -48.45 19.18 15.38
N THR A 106 -48.16 20.43 15.75
CA THR A 106 -48.41 21.08 17.04
C THR A 106 -48.35 20.14 18.25
N ILE A 107 -47.15 19.85 18.76
CA ILE A 107 -46.99 19.78 20.21
C ILE A 107 -46.87 21.23 20.67
N ASP A 108 -48.03 21.85 20.83
CA ASP A 108 -48.19 23.12 21.52
C ASP A 108 -47.90 22.86 23.02
N THR A 109 -46.63 22.99 23.40
CA THR A 109 -46.21 23.04 24.80
C THR A 109 -46.54 24.44 25.33
N GLY A 110 -47.83 24.71 25.42
CA GLY A 110 -48.36 26.06 25.55
C GLY A 110 -49.66 26.15 26.33
N SER A 111 -49.92 25.29 27.31
CA SER A 111 -50.66 25.61 28.55
C SER A 111 -51.03 24.32 29.29
N VAL A 112 -50.54 24.20 30.52
CA VAL A 112 -51.14 23.30 31.50
C VAL A 112 -52.43 23.99 31.97
N SER A 113 -53.56 23.60 31.40
CA SER A 113 -54.86 23.81 32.04
C SER A 113 -55.54 22.46 32.13
N ALA A 114 -55.75 22.04 33.38
CA ALA A 114 -56.44 20.82 33.74
C ALA A 114 -57.87 20.84 33.22
N GLU A 115 -58.24 19.87 32.39
CA GLU A 115 -59.56 19.24 32.41
C GLU A 115 -59.39 17.75 32.14
N GLU A 116 -59.81 16.96 33.13
CA GLU A 116 -60.04 15.52 33.02
C GLU A 116 -61.15 15.28 32.01
N GLY A 117 -60.79 14.93 30.78
CA GLY A 117 -61.69 14.45 29.74
C GLY A 117 -61.01 13.26 29.06
N THR A 118 -61.72 12.15 28.97
CA THR A 118 -61.22 10.85 28.50
C THR A 118 -60.38 10.97 27.24
N GLN A 119 -59.24 10.26 27.19
CA GLN A 119 -58.29 10.20 26.06
C GLN A 119 -58.91 9.75 24.71
N TYR A 120 -60.22 9.46 24.68
CA TYR A 120 -60.99 9.01 23.53
C TYR A 120 -62.37 9.67 23.58
N ASP A 121 -62.83 10.22 22.45
CA ASP A 121 -64.12 10.90 22.33
C ASP A 121 -65.30 9.92 22.31
N THR A 122 -65.08 8.67 21.86
CA THR A 122 -66.09 7.60 21.83
C THR A 122 -65.50 6.23 22.19
N LEU A 123 -66.36 5.27 22.60
CA LEU A 123 -65.96 3.88 22.81
C LEU A 123 -65.41 3.22 21.53
N GLU A 124 -65.91 3.65 20.37
CA GLU A 124 -65.47 3.14 19.06
C GLU A 124 -64.04 3.59 18.74
N ASP A 125 -63.65 4.80 19.11
CA ASP A 125 -62.27 5.28 18.95
C ASP A 125 -61.28 4.49 19.80
N ALA A 126 -61.66 4.16 21.05
CA ALA A 126 -60.84 3.31 21.91
C ALA A 126 -60.68 1.89 21.34
N LEU A 127 -61.75 1.31 20.79
CA LEU A 127 -61.71 -0.03 20.14
C LEU A 127 -60.89 -0.02 18.84
N ASN A 128 -60.97 1.04 18.05
CA ASN A 128 -60.16 1.19 16.85
C ASN A 128 -58.68 1.32 17.18
N ARG A 129 -58.34 2.08 18.24
CA ARG A 129 -56.95 2.19 18.71
C ARG A 129 -56.41 0.87 19.25
N ILE A 130 -57.23 0.07 19.96
CA ILE A 130 -56.82 -1.26 20.41
C ILE A 130 -56.50 -2.17 19.22
N LYS A 131 -57.35 -2.18 18.19
CA LYS A 131 -57.09 -2.97 16.97
C LYS A 131 -55.83 -2.54 16.24
N GLU A 132 -55.58 -1.23 16.15
CA GLU A 132 -54.36 -0.69 15.56
C GLU A 132 -53.12 -1.13 16.33
N LEU A 133 -53.15 -1.07 17.67
CA LEU A 133 -52.06 -1.53 18.52
C LEU A 133 -51.86 -3.06 18.46
N GLU A 134 -52.92 -3.84 18.31
CA GLU A 134 -52.85 -5.29 18.11
C GLU A 134 -52.16 -5.63 16.77
N ILE A 135 -52.48 -4.89 15.71
CA ILE A 135 -51.82 -5.02 14.40
C ILE A 135 -50.35 -4.60 14.51
N GLU A 136 -50.04 -3.47 15.14
CA GLU A 136 -48.67 -2.99 15.33
C GLU A 136 -47.83 -3.98 16.16
N LEU A 137 -48.41 -4.54 17.23
CA LEU A 137 -47.75 -5.60 18.02
C LEU A 137 -47.52 -6.86 17.21
N GLN A 138 -48.48 -7.26 16.37
CA GLN A 138 -48.32 -8.40 15.49
C GLN A 138 -47.18 -8.15 14.48
N ASP A 139 -47.14 -6.98 13.86
CA ASP A 139 -46.11 -6.58 12.89
C ASP A 139 -44.72 -6.46 13.53
N MET A 140 -44.64 -5.93 14.75
CA MET A 140 -43.39 -5.88 15.51
C MET A 140 -42.91 -7.29 15.89
N THR A 141 -43.85 -8.19 16.24
CA THR A 141 -43.53 -9.57 16.58
C THR A 141 -43.02 -10.34 15.37
N THR A 142 -43.68 -10.23 14.21
CA THR A 142 -43.23 -10.87 12.96
C THR A 142 -41.87 -10.34 12.53
N THR A 143 -41.68 -9.01 12.56
CA THR A 143 -40.40 -8.37 12.24
C THR A 143 -39.29 -8.83 13.19
N THR A 144 -39.58 -8.97 14.48
CA THR A 144 -38.62 -9.46 15.48
C THR A 144 -38.20 -10.90 15.21
N GLU A 145 -39.15 -11.77 14.86
CA GLU A 145 -38.86 -13.16 14.50
C GLU A 145 -38.05 -13.27 13.19
N GLU A 146 -38.34 -12.43 12.20
CA GLU A 146 -37.54 -12.32 10.98
C GLU A 146 -36.10 -11.87 11.27
N TYR A 147 -35.90 -10.88 12.14
CA TYR A 147 -34.56 -10.45 12.54
C TYR A 147 -33.82 -11.53 13.32
N LYS A 148 -34.49 -12.26 14.22
CA LYS A 148 -33.88 -13.41 14.91
C LYS A 148 -33.44 -14.47 13.91
N ALA A 149 -34.24 -14.76 12.89
CA ALA A 149 -33.88 -15.70 11.83
C ALA A 149 -32.65 -15.23 11.04
N LYS A 150 -32.62 -13.95 10.60
CA LYS A 150 -31.47 -13.36 9.90
C LYS A 150 -30.21 -13.34 10.76
N ILE A 151 -30.31 -13.00 12.04
CA ILE A 151 -29.18 -13.02 12.97
C ILE A 151 -28.62 -14.44 13.11
N LYS A 152 -29.49 -15.46 13.16
CA LYS A 152 -29.06 -16.86 13.21
C LYS A 152 -28.34 -17.26 11.91
N GLU A 153 -28.86 -16.87 10.76
CA GLU A 153 -28.24 -17.10 9.45
C GLU A 153 -26.87 -16.43 9.35
N TYR A 154 -26.76 -15.13 9.68
CA TYR A 154 -25.49 -14.41 9.65
C TYR A 154 -24.45 -14.99 10.60
N LYS A 155 -24.85 -15.45 11.79
CA LYS A 155 -23.93 -16.13 12.70
C LYS A 155 -23.40 -17.45 12.11
N ALA A 156 -24.24 -18.20 11.39
CA ALA A 156 -23.81 -19.42 10.72
C ALA A 156 -22.84 -19.12 9.56
N GLU A 157 -23.13 -18.09 8.75
CA GLU A 157 -22.24 -17.70 7.65
C GLU A 157 -20.90 -17.17 8.16
N ILE A 158 -20.89 -16.36 9.23
CA ILE A 158 -19.65 -15.90 9.85
C ILE A 158 -18.81 -17.09 10.34
N ALA A 159 -19.43 -18.09 10.96
CA ALA A 159 -18.70 -19.28 11.42
C ALA A 159 -18.06 -20.05 10.24
N ARG A 160 -18.82 -20.21 9.15
CA ARG A 160 -18.34 -20.85 7.91
C ARG A 160 -17.21 -20.07 7.24
N LEU A 161 -17.36 -18.74 7.13
CA LEU A 161 -16.34 -17.88 6.53
C LEU A 161 -15.05 -17.89 7.34
N LYS A 162 -15.15 -17.91 8.67
CA LYS A 162 -13.98 -17.99 9.54
C LYS A 162 -13.20 -19.30 9.35
N GLU A 163 -13.90 -20.42 9.21
CA GLU A 163 -13.27 -21.71 8.90
C GLU A 163 -12.58 -21.68 7.52
N PHE A 164 -13.18 -21.05 6.53
CA PHE A 164 -12.57 -20.87 5.21
C PHE A 164 -11.30 -20.02 5.27
N GLU A 165 -11.33 -18.91 6.01
CA GLU A 165 -10.18 -18.02 6.19
C GLU A 165 -9.01 -18.72 6.92
N GLU A 166 -9.30 -19.50 7.96
CA GLU A 166 -8.31 -20.30 8.68
C GLU A 166 -7.68 -21.37 7.77
N ASN A 167 -8.51 -22.11 7.02
CA ASN A 167 -8.03 -23.10 6.05
C ASN A 167 -7.19 -22.48 4.93
N GLN A 168 -7.57 -21.28 4.46
CA GLN A 168 -6.80 -20.57 3.43
C GLN A 168 -5.42 -20.19 3.97
N LYS A 169 -5.35 -19.66 5.20
CA LYS A 169 -4.08 -19.33 5.85
C LYS A 169 -3.20 -20.57 6.03
N GLU A 170 -3.77 -21.68 6.51
CA GLU A 170 -3.04 -22.95 6.64
C GLU A 170 -2.54 -23.47 5.29
N PHE A 171 -3.34 -23.35 4.22
CA PHE A 171 -2.93 -23.73 2.88
C PHE A 171 -1.77 -22.88 2.35
N GLU A 172 -1.80 -21.57 2.58
CA GLU A 172 -0.72 -20.66 2.20
C GLU A 172 0.58 -20.96 2.96
N GLU A 173 0.49 -21.21 4.27
CA GLU A 173 1.63 -21.64 5.10
C GLU A 173 2.20 -22.98 4.64
N LEU A 174 1.33 -23.95 4.32
CA LEU A 174 1.75 -25.25 3.83
C LEU A 174 2.40 -25.15 2.46
N LYS A 175 1.86 -24.30 1.57
CA LYS A 175 2.43 -24.04 0.25
C LYS A 175 3.83 -23.44 0.38
N LEU A 176 3.99 -22.44 1.26
CA LEU A 176 5.30 -21.84 1.52
C LEU A 176 6.31 -22.89 2.02
N LYS A 177 5.92 -23.72 3.00
CA LYS A 177 6.78 -24.80 3.51
C LYS A 177 7.12 -25.82 2.44
N PHE A 178 6.18 -26.16 1.57
CA PHE A 178 6.42 -27.06 0.46
C PHE A 178 7.41 -26.44 -0.53
N ASP A 179 7.21 -25.17 -0.91
CA ASP A 179 8.11 -24.45 -1.81
C ASP A 179 9.53 -24.36 -1.21
N GLU A 180 9.66 -24.14 0.11
CA GLU A 180 10.92 -24.17 0.84
C GLU A 180 11.57 -25.56 0.88
N GLU A 181 10.80 -26.60 1.24
CA GLU A 181 11.32 -27.97 1.37
C GLU A 181 11.72 -28.57 0.02
N VAL A 182 11.00 -28.23 -1.06
CA VAL A 182 11.46 -28.59 -2.40
C VAL A 182 12.83 -27.97 -2.61
N VAL A 183 12.95 -26.63 -2.54
CA VAL A 183 14.18 -25.87 -2.85
C VAL A 183 15.39 -26.25 -1.99
N PHE A 184 15.22 -26.41 -0.68
CA PHE A 184 16.33 -26.54 0.27
C PHE A 184 16.56 -27.95 0.82
N SER A 185 15.82 -28.97 0.36
CA SER A 185 16.09 -30.35 0.80
C SER A 185 17.40 -30.90 0.22
N GLU A 186 18.06 -31.79 0.95
CA GLU A 186 19.29 -32.46 0.49
C GLU A 186 19.12 -33.34 -0.77
N ASN A 187 17.89 -33.54 -1.26
CA ASN A 187 17.56 -34.25 -2.50
C ASN A 187 16.90 -33.34 -3.56
N ALA A 188 17.05 -32.02 -3.44
CA ALA A 188 16.56 -31.03 -4.38
C ALA A 188 17.07 -31.29 -5.83
N PRO A 189 16.23 -31.14 -6.88
CA PRO A 189 16.66 -31.16 -8.28
C PRO A 189 17.81 -30.19 -8.60
N ASP A 190 18.49 -30.35 -9.72
CA ASP A 190 19.52 -29.40 -10.16
C ASP A 190 18.90 -28.01 -10.43
N ILE A 191 19.70 -26.95 -10.26
CA ILE A 191 19.30 -25.53 -10.36
C ILE A 191 18.57 -25.20 -11.68
N GLU A 192 18.87 -25.91 -12.77
CA GLU A 192 18.19 -25.74 -14.07
C GLU A 192 16.73 -26.22 -14.08
N GLU A 193 16.41 -27.30 -13.37
CA GLU A 193 15.05 -27.84 -13.27
C GLU A 193 14.16 -26.90 -12.43
N TYR A 194 14.77 -26.23 -11.45
CA TYR A 194 14.15 -25.21 -10.59
C TYR A 194 13.72 -23.96 -11.34
N LYS A 195 14.59 -23.44 -12.21
CA LYS A 195 14.27 -22.29 -13.07
C LYS A 195 13.00 -22.54 -13.88
N THR A 196 12.86 -23.75 -14.40
CA THR A 196 11.72 -24.16 -15.23
C THR A 196 10.41 -24.26 -14.43
N TYR A 197 10.48 -24.68 -13.17
CA TYR A 197 9.32 -24.74 -12.28
C TYR A 197 8.86 -23.32 -11.85
N TYR A 198 9.78 -22.41 -11.57
CA TYR A 198 9.45 -21.03 -11.16
C TYR A 198 8.82 -20.19 -12.27
N GLU A 199 9.21 -20.40 -13.52
CA GLU A 199 8.53 -19.81 -14.69
C GLU A 199 7.05 -20.23 -14.80
N SER A 200 6.61 -21.23 -14.02
CA SER A 200 5.25 -21.78 -14.04
C SER A 200 4.33 -21.36 -12.88
N ILE A 201 4.80 -20.55 -11.90
CA ILE A 201 4.04 -20.20 -10.66
C ILE A 201 3.75 -18.69 -10.56
N ASP A 202 2.79 -18.32 -9.70
CA ASP A 202 2.33 -16.95 -9.43
C ASP A 202 3.49 -15.96 -9.18
N PRO A 203 3.54 -14.84 -9.93
CA PRO A 203 4.73 -14.00 -10.11
C PRO A 203 5.14 -13.19 -8.86
N THR A 204 4.29 -13.08 -7.84
CA THR A 204 4.49 -12.10 -6.76
C THR A 204 5.52 -12.53 -5.71
N ASN A 205 5.63 -13.84 -5.43
CA ASN A 205 6.65 -14.38 -4.53
C ASN A 205 7.93 -14.82 -5.26
N ALA A 206 7.79 -15.21 -6.54
CA ALA A 206 8.90 -15.67 -7.36
C ALA A 206 9.98 -14.59 -7.56
N GLU A 207 9.61 -13.31 -7.64
CA GLU A 207 10.57 -12.24 -7.93
C GLU A 207 11.63 -12.03 -6.84
N LEU A 208 11.25 -12.12 -5.56
CA LEU A 208 12.18 -11.91 -4.44
C LEU A 208 13.18 -13.08 -4.34
N ILE A 209 12.66 -14.31 -4.40
CA ILE A 209 13.49 -15.52 -4.34
C ILE A 209 14.37 -15.63 -5.59
N TYR A 210 13.85 -15.27 -6.76
CA TYR A 210 14.63 -15.27 -8.01
C TYR A 210 15.79 -14.28 -7.98
N LYS A 211 15.62 -13.10 -7.38
CA LYS A 211 16.71 -12.13 -7.22
C LYS A 211 17.80 -12.68 -6.30
N GLU A 212 17.42 -13.26 -5.17
CA GLU A 212 18.36 -13.83 -4.21
C GLU A 212 19.13 -15.02 -4.80
N VAL A 213 18.45 -15.91 -5.54
CA VAL A 213 19.08 -17.04 -6.24
C VAL A 213 20.03 -16.57 -7.35
N LEU A 214 19.68 -15.55 -8.13
CA LEU A 214 20.58 -15.00 -9.14
C LEU A 214 21.82 -14.33 -8.52
N GLU A 215 21.64 -13.60 -7.42
CA GLU A 215 22.76 -12.99 -6.68
C GLU A 215 23.69 -14.07 -6.11
N GLN A 216 23.14 -15.15 -5.56
CA GLN A 216 23.90 -16.28 -5.06
C GLN A 216 24.62 -17.05 -6.18
N GLN A 217 23.93 -17.30 -7.31
CA GLN A 217 24.54 -17.95 -8.47
C GLN A 217 25.70 -17.13 -9.04
N GLN A 218 25.57 -15.81 -9.09
CA GLN A 218 26.67 -14.94 -9.54
C GLN A 218 27.84 -14.96 -8.55
N ALA A 219 27.56 -14.97 -7.24
CA ALA A 219 28.59 -15.07 -6.21
C ALA A 219 29.34 -16.41 -6.26
N ASP A 220 28.62 -17.52 -6.46
CA ASP A 220 29.19 -18.85 -6.60
C ASP A 220 30.03 -18.98 -7.88
N GLU A 221 29.56 -18.44 -9.01
CA GLU A 221 30.33 -18.41 -10.27
C GLU A 221 31.59 -17.55 -10.15
N ASP A 222 31.49 -16.39 -9.47
CA ASP A 222 32.64 -15.53 -9.20
C ASP A 222 33.66 -16.24 -8.29
N MET A 223 33.19 -16.97 -7.27
CA MET A 223 34.05 -17.78 -6.39
C MET A 223 34.73 -18.93 -7.14
N GLU A 224 34.01 -19.69 -7.96
CA GLU A 224 34.59 -20.74 -8.80
C GLU A 224 35.66 -20.19 -9.75
N ASN A 225 35.43 -19.00 -10.31
CA ASN A 225 36.40 -18.32 -11.15
C ASN A 225 37.68 -17.93 -10.38
N TYR A 226 37.54 -17.40 -9.15
CA TYR A 226 38.70 -17.12 -8.30
C TYR A 226 39.48 -18.40 -7.95
N VAL A 227 38.78 -19.44 -7.48
CA VAL A 227 39.36 -20.74 -7.15
C VAL A 227 40.10 -21.32 -8.35
N SER A 228 39.46 -21.34 -9.53
CA SER A 228 40.07 -21.83 -10.77
C SER A 228 41.30 -21.00 -11.17
N MET A 229 41.22 -19.68 -11.07
CA MET A 229 42.33 -18.81 -11.45
C MET A 229 43.58 -19.06 -10.59
N TYR A 230 43.42 -19.09 -9.27
CA TYR A 230 44.53 -19.31 -8.37
C TYR A 230 44.98 -20.77 -8.31
N SER A 231 44.09 -21.73 -8.56
CA SER A 231 44.45 -23.17 -8.63
C SER A 231 45.35 -23.48 -9.83
N ASN A 232 45.18 -22.75 -10.92
CA ASN A 232 46.00 -22.90 -12.13
C ASN A 232 47.29 -22.06 -12.09
N MET A 233 47.50 -21.26 -11.04
CA MET A 233 48.70 -20.44 -10.85
C MET A 233 49.78 -21.21 -10.07
N LYS A 234 51.06 -20.82 -10.21
CA LYS A 234 52.09 -21.39 -9.34
C LYS A 234 51.86 -20.96 -7.90
N ALA A 235 52.02 -21.89 -6.96
CA ALA A 235 51.77 -21.64 -5.54
C ALA A 235 52.54 -20.43 -4.97
N SER A 236 53.78 -20.19 -5.42
CA SER A 236 54.56 -19.01 -4.99
C SER A 236 54.02 -17.69 -5.53
N GLU A 237 53.48 -17.68 -6.76
CA GLU A 237 52.91 -16.48 -7.39
C GLU A 237 51.56 -16.14 -6.74
N ALA A 238 50.72 -17.15 -6.47
CA ALA A 238 49.47 -16.98 -5.73
C ALA A 238 49.72 -16.51 -4.28
N ALA A 239 50.71 -17.08 -3.59
CA ALA A 239 51.09 -16.67 -2.24
C ALA A 239 51.54 -15.21 -2.16
N GLU A 240 52.36 -14.76 -3.12
CA GLU A 240 52.78 -13.35 -3.21
C GLU A 240 51.59 -12.40 -3.40
N ILE A 241 50.61 -12.77 -4.22
CA ILE A 241 49.39 -11.97 -4.41
C ILE A 241 48.58 -11.93 -3.12
N PHE A 242 48.29 -13.10 -2.52
CA PHE A 242 47.51 -13.19 -1.28
C PHE A 242 48.16 -12.47 -0.10
N ASP A 243 49.49 -12.47 -0.01
CA ASP A 243 50.22 -11.70 1.00
C ASP A 243 50.04 -10.18 0.89
N THR A 244 49.66 -9.67 -0.30
CA THR A 244 49.34 -8.25 -0.50
C THR A 244 47.88 -7.91 -0.17
N MET A 245 47.01 -8.91 -0.01
CA MET A 245 45.57 -8.72 0.24
C MET A 245 45.24 -8.59 1.73
N THR A 246 46.02 -7.79 2.47
CA THR A 246 45.92 -7.66 3.94
C THR A 246 44.58 -7.14 4.46
N ASP A 247 43.86 -6.38 3.63
CA ASP A 247 42.54 -5.81 3.99
C ASP A 247 41.37 -6.73 3.61
N ASN A 248 41.63 -7.82 2.86
CA ASN A 248 40.61 -8.74 2.33
C ASN A 248 40.96 -10.20 2.65
N LEU A 249 41.47 -10.46 3.86
CA LEU A 249 41.89 -11.81 4.27
C LEU A 249 40.72 -12.81 4.31
N GLU A 250 39.48 -12.35 4.52
CA GLU A 250 38.28 -13.19 4.47
C GLU A 250 38.06 -13.79 3.07
N LEU A 251 38.14 -12.97 2.02
CA LEU A 251 38.05 -13.44 0.63
C LEU A 251 39.18 -14.43 0.31
N VAL A 252 40.40 -14.17 0.79
CA VAL A 252 41.53 -15.09 0.57
C VAL A 252 41.30 -16.42 1.30
N ALA A 253 40.76 -16.39 2.52
CA ALA A 253 40.41 -17.59 3.27
C ALA A 253 39.34 -18.41 2.53
N GLU A 254 38.27 -17.76 2.07
CA GLU A 254 37.18 -18.40 1.34
C GLU A 254 37.64 -19.03 0.03
N ILE A 255 38.52 -18.35 -0.74
CA ILE A 255 39.14 -18.94 -1.93
C ILE A 255 39.96 -20.18 -1.53
N LEU A 256 40.79 -20.09 -0.49
CA LEU A 256 41.64 -21.20 -0.05
C LEU A 256 40.86 -22.41 0.50
N GLU A 257 39.68 -22.19 1.09
CA GLU A 257 38.77 -23.25 1.57
C GLU A 257 38.09 -24.00 0.43
N ASN A 258 37.73 -23.27 -0.64
CA ASN A 258 37.09 -23.85 -1.82
C ASN A 258 38.09 -24.47 -2.83
N MET A 259 39.40 -24.37 -2.57
CA MET A 259 40.44 -25.02 -3.35
C MET A 259 40.68 -26.48 -2.93
N GLU A 260 41.27 -27.28 -3.83
CA GLU A 260 41.79 -28.60 -3.46
C GLU A 260 42.84 -28.48 -2.35
N SER A 261 42.75 -29.33 -1.32
CA SER A 261 43.59 -29.27 -0.12
C SER A 261 45.09 -29.23 -0.41
N ASP A 262 45.57 -29.96 -1.42
CA ASP A 262 46.98 -29.97 -1.80
C ASP A 262 47.43 -28.63 -2.37
N THR A 263 46.58 -27.98 -3.18
CA THR A 263 46.86 -26.66 -3.77
C THR A 263 46.80 -25.57 -2.71
N SER A 264 45.76 -25.59 -1.86
CA SER A 264 45.59 -24.65 -0.75
C SER A 264 46.75 -24.71 0.24
N SER A 265 47.15 -25.92 0.66
CA SER A 265 48.31 -26.11 1.55
C SER A 265 49.64 -25.72 0.92
N ALA A 266 49.81 -25.94 -0.39
CA ALA A 266 51.01 -25.51 -1.11
C ALA A 266 51.13 -23.98 -1.17
N ILE A 267 50.01 -23.27 -1.34
CA ILE A 267 49.96 -21.80 -1.30
C ILE A 267 50.25 -21.30 0.11
N LEU A 268 49.52 -21.78 1.13
CA LEU A 268 49.73 -21.40 2.53
C LEU A 268 51.18 -21.62 2.98
N GLY A 269 51.82 -22.72 2.56
CA GLY A 269 53.21 -23.01 2.87
C GLY A 269 54.24 -22.09 2.21
N LYS A 270 53.81 -21.24 1.26
CA LYS A 270 54.66 -20.25 0.56
C LYS A 270 54.37 -18.80 0.98
N MET A 271 53.31 -18.55 1.76
CA MET A 271 52.95 -17.23 2.26
C MET A 271 53.83 -16.79 3.43
N ASN A 272 53.76 -15.49 3.77
CA ASN A 272 54.35 -14.96 4.99
C ASN A 272 53.70 -15.59 6.23
N ALA A 273 54.53 -15.91 7.23
CA ALA A 273 54.08 -16.61 8.44
C ALA A 273 52.93 -15.88 9.18
N ASP A 274 52.98 -14.55 9.24
CA ASP A 274 51.95 -13.75 9.91
C ASP A 274 50.61 -13.76 9.15
N THR A 275 50.65 -13.74 7.81
CA THR A 275 49.44 -13.82 6.97
C THR A 275 48.84 -15.22 7.03
N ALA A 276 49.68 -16.25 6.85
CA ALA A 276 49.26 -17.64 6.91
C ALA A 276 48.62 -18.01 8.25
N ALA A 277 49.17 -17.49 9.37
CA ALA A 277 48.59 -17.70 10.68
C ALA A 277 47.18 -17.07 10.81
N LYS A 278 46.97 -15.86 10.28
CA LYS A 278 45.65 -15.20 10.28
C LYS A 278 44.64 -15.94 9.42
N LEU A 279 45.04 -16.37 8.22
CA LEU A 279 44.18 -17.15 7.33
C LEU A 279 43.79 -18.49 7.95
N THR A 280 44.73 -19.19 8.60
CA THR A 280 44.43 -20.45 9.30
C THR A 280 43.39 -20.26 10.42
N VAL A 281 43.39 -19.10 11.09
CA VAL A 281 42.37 -18.77 12.11
C VAL A 281 41.02 -18.47 11.47
N LEU A 282 40.98 -17.78 10.33
CA LEU A 282 39.75 -17.48 9.60
C LEU A 282 39.11 -18.75 9.03
N MET A 283 39.92 -19.69 8.55
CA MET A 283 39.46 -20.95 7.95
C MET A 283 39.09 -22.03 8.99
N ASN A 284 39.13 -21.70 10.28
CA ASN A 284 38.75 -22.64 11.33
C ASN A 284 37.23 -22.63 11.48
N PRO A 285 36.53 -23.77 11.37
CA PRO A 285 35.08 -23.81 11.57
C PRO A 285 34.73 -23.25 12.95
N GLN A 286 33.90 -22.21 12.97
CA GLN A 286 33.34 -21.68 14.21
C GLN A 286 32.38 -22.74 14.79
N GLU A 287 32.66 -23.25 15.98
CA GLU A 287 31.77 -24.12 16.76
C GLU A 287 30.44 -23.43 17.12
#